data_AF-A0AA40AXH5-F1
#
_entry.id   AF-A0AA40AXH5-F1
#
_cell.length_a   1.000
_cell.length_b   1.000
_cell.length_c   1.000
_cell.angle_alpha   90.00
_cell.angle_beta   90.00
_cell.angle_gamma   90.00
#
_symmetry.space_group_name_H-M   'P 1'
#
loop_
_entity.id
_entity.type
_entity.pdbx_description
1 polymer ?
#
loop_
_entity_poly.entity_id
_entity_poly.type
_entity_poly.pdbx_seq_one_letter_code
_entity_poly.pdbx_strand_id
1 'polypeptide(L)'
;MTSVARLSLGARGMLSSQVASRISPRVVRIAPTCSFRTSTALEAAPKPKKPTARAFFRRDDLRSPSAQIAQQKLNAKITSNAINVIFPGTFIRPPWFAWPVGLKYKFLLFKTWVRVKAQEALTLFAVKFSSRPTFYKSPALKTSNSALILKAKALHRSMLEALASGDKDTISKVCASKLALPLQATIDNRPKGKLMAWELVEYTKTWVYPTVLSHKISPMEKRKDAPIIEQVVVAISSKQRRYQYKLTENGERKKLRRGEAEMDVIENVVIGCVIDPKTWQRDEWRIIGTLKSTDLEEWEEEERLTKIVEHGETMKS
;
A
#
# COMPACT_ATOMS: atom_id res chain seq x y z
N MET A 1 12.42 17.60 -50.15
CA MET A 1 11.52 16.46 -49.87
C MET A 1 11.89 15.89 -48.51
N THR A 2 10.98 16.00 -47.54
CA THR A 2 10.64 15.08 -46.43
C THR A 2 9.99 15.91 -45.31
N SER A 3 8.66 15.82 -45.26
CA SER A 3 7.78 16.49 -44.31
C SER A 3 7.74 15.71 -43.00
N VAL A 4 8.07 16.37 -41.89
CA VAL A 4 7.95 15.82 -40.52
C VAL A 4 6.61 16.29 -39.96
N ALA A 5 5.61 15.42 -39.95
CA ALA A 5 4.34 15.69 -39.32
C ALA A 5 4.47 15.58 -37.79
N ARG A 6 4.44 16.74 -37.12
CA ARG A 6 4.13 16.87 -35.70
C ARG A 6 2.63 16.60 -35.51
N LEU A 7 2.29 15.66 -34.64
CA LEU A 7 0.96 15.59 -34.03
C LEU A 7 1.09 15.60 -32.52
N SER A 8 1.02 16.81 -32.00
CA SER A 8 0.66 17.15 -30.64
C SER A 8 -0.79 16.75 -30.36
N LEU A 9 -1.06 16.08 -29.25
CA LEU A 9 -2.35 16.11 -28.58
C LEU A 9 -2.10 15.96 -27.07
N GLY A 10 -2.05 17.11 -26.41
CA GLY A 10 -2.17 17.20 -24.97
C GLY A 10 -3.62 16.99 -24.55
N ALA A 11 -3.80 16.36 -23.39
CA ALA A 11 -5.04 16.43 -22.64
C ALA A 11 -4.68 16.87 -21.22
N ARG A 12 -4.88 18.16 -20.98
CA ARG A 12 -4.83 18.83 -19.68
C ARG A 12 -5.91 18.23 -18.78
N GLY A 13 -5.52 17.79 -17.59
CA GLY A 13 -6.43 17.57 -16.47
C GLY A 13 -6.81 18.92 -15.85
N MET A 14 -8.11 19.17 -15.78
CA MET A 14 -8.75 20.12 -14.86
C MET A 14 -10.13 19.54 -14.49
N LEU A 15 -10.76 20.18 -13.50
CA LEU A 15 -12.00 19.84 -12.75
C LEU A 15 -11.63 19.12 -11.44
N SER A 16 -11.49 19.77 -10.27
CA SER A 16 -12.22 20.92 -9.70
C SER A 16 -13.73 20.81 -9.83
N SER A 17 -14.37 20.24 -8.81
CA SER A 17 -15.70 20.68 -8.36
C SER A 17 -15.92 20.20 -6.92
N GLN A 18 -15.93 21.16 -6.00
CA GLN A 18 -16.62 21.04 -4.72
C GLN A 18 -18.12 20.94 -5.01
N VAL A 19 -18.78 19.92 -4.49
CA VAL A 19 -20.24 19.95 -4.30
C VAL A 19 -20.54 19.38 -2.92
N ALA A 20 -20.92 20.29 -2.03
CA ALA A 20 -21.54 19.98 -0.76
C ALA A 20 -23.01 19.60 -1.00
N SER A 21 -23.42 18.42 -0.56
CA SER A 21 -24.84 18.07 -0.45
C SER A 21 -25.15 17.67 0.99
N ARG A 22 -25.91 18.55 1.66
CA ARG A 22 -26.62 18.30 2.91
C ARG A 22 -27.63 17.19 2.70
N ILE A 23 -27.64 16.17 3.57
CA ILE A 23 -28.77 15.24 3.69
C ILE A 23 -29.11 15.08 5.17
N SER A 24 -30.38 15.35 5.46
CA SER A 24 -31.07 15.30 6.75
C SER A 24 -31.26 13.85 7.26
N PRO A 25 -31.23 13.60 8.58
CA PRO A 25 -31.54 12.29 9.14
C PRO A 25 -33.04 12.11 9.33
N ARG A 26 -33.64 11.11 8.65
CA ARG A 26 -34.97 10.59 8.95
C ARG A 26 -34.83 9.21 9.58
N VAL A 27 -34.77 9.18 10.92
CA VAL A 27 -34.77 7.94 11.73
C VAL A 27 -36.21 7.52 11.96
N VAL A 28 -36.63 6.43 11.33
CA VAL A 28 -37.88 5.73 11.63
C VAL A 28 -37.56 4.65 12.67
N ARG A 29 -38.13 4.82 13.86
CA ARG A 29 -38.17 3.82 14.94
C ARG A 29 -39.09 2.68 14.54
N ILE A 30 -38.64 1.44 14.70
CA ILE A 30 -39.52 0.30 15.01
C ILE A 30 -38.77 -0.64 15.95
N ALA A 31 -39.24 -0.71 17.21
CA ALA A 31 -39.10 -1.89 18.07
C ALA A 31 -40.35 -2.76 17.85
N PRO A 32 -40.24 -4.09 18.03
CA PRO A 32 -40.75 -4.68 19.28
C PRO A 32 -39.80 -5.78 19.81
N THR A 33 -39.46 -5.79 21.10
CA THR A 33 -40.13 -6.55 22.18
C THR A 33 -40.50 -7.99 21.80
N CYS A 34 -39.76 -8.95 22.36
CA CYS A 34 -40.34 -10.17 22.89
C CYS A 34 -39.59 -10.56 24.17
N SER A 35 -40.34 -10.55 25.24
CA SER A 35 -40.02 -10.92 26.61
C SER A 35 -40.51 -12.34 26.91
N PHE A 36 -40.03 -12.87 28.04
CA PHE A 36 -40.44 -14.11 28.72
C PHE A 36 -39.93 -15.41 28.06
N ARG A 37 -39.45 -16.42 28.80
CA ARG A 37 -40.00 -16.94 30.06
C ARG A 37 -38.94 -17.62 30.92
N THR A 38 -39.18 -17.52 32.22
CA THR A 38 -38.61 -18.23 33.36
C THR A 38 -39.00 -19.71 33.41
N SER A 39 -38.07 -20.57 33.83
CA SER A 39 -38.31 -21.87 34.47
C SER A 39 -36.99 -22.25 35.18
N THR A 40 -36.86 -22.11 36.49
CA THR A 40 -37.28 -23.04 37.57
C THR A 40 -36.89 -24.50 37.33
N ALA A 41 -35.68 -24.86 37.75
CA ALA A 41 -35.41 -26.19 38.26
C ALA A 41 -34.34 -26.08 39.36
N LEU A 42 -34.83 -26.19 40.58
CA LEU A 42 -34.09 -26.37 41.81
C LEU A 42 -33.52 -27.78 41.76
N GLU A 43 -32.19 -27.95 41.74
CA GLU A 43 -31.61 -29.26 42.09
C GLU A 43 -30.29 -29.11 42.84
N ALA A 44 -30.33 -29.68 44.04
CA ALA A 44 -29.30 -30.02 45.01
C ALA A 44 -27.85 -29.58 44.75
N ALA A 45 -27.38 -28.68 45.62
CA ALA A 45 -25.98 -28.36 45.81
C ALA A 45 -25.20 -29.45 46.59
N PRO A 46 -24.07 -29.96 46.09
CA PRO A 46 -23.03 -30.56 46.92
C PRO A 46 -22.04 -29.49 47.42
N LYS A 47 -21.71 -29.59 48.72
CA LYS A 47 -20.77 -28.72 49.46
C LYS A 47 -19.33 -28.75 48.87
N PRO A 48 -18.55 -27.67 49.07
CA PRO A 48 -17.42 -27.31 48.22
C PRO A 48 -16.14 -28.12 48.51
N LYS A 49 -15.49 -28.61 47.44
CA LYS A 49 -14.08 -29.00 47.47
C LYS A 49 -13.21 -27.74 47.33
N LYS A 50 -12.22 -27.62 48.20
CA LYS A 50 -11.24 -26.51 48.29
C LYS A 50 -10.64 -26.20 46.91
N PRO A 51 -10.65 -24.94 46.42
CA PRO A 51 -9.93 -24.58 45.21
C PRO A 51 -8.44 -24.44 45.52
N THR A 52 -7.68 -25.46 45.15
CA THR A 52 -6.24 -25.33 44.85
C THR A 52 -6.05 -24.51 43.58
N ALA A 53 -5.06 -23.62 43.62
CA ALA A 53 -4.55 -22.79 42.53
C ALA A 53 -5.55 -21.81 41.89
N ARG A 54 -5.44 -20.53 42.29
CA ARG A 54 -5.86 -19.39 41.49
C ARG A 54 -5.09 -19.41 40.16
N ALA A 55 -5.64 -20.07 39.14
CA ALA A 55 -5.33 -19.71 37.78
C ALA A 55 -5.90 -18.31 37.57
N PHE A 56 -5.04 -17.30 37.58
CA PHE A 56 -5.37 -16.01 36.99
C PHE A 56 -5.64 -16.26 35.51
N PHE A 57 -6.90 -16.50 35.16
CA PHE A 57 -7.34 -16.36 33.77
C PHE A 57 -6.94 -14.95 33.35
N ARG A 58 -6.06 -14.85 32.36
CA ARG A 58 -5.75 -13.57 31.72
C ARG A 58 -7.07 -13.02 31.23
N ARG A 59 -7.35 -11.74 31.52
CA ARG A 59 -8.58 -11.03 31.10
C ARG A 59 -8.84 -11.05 29.59
N ASP A 60 -7.90 -11.56 28.80
CA ASP A 60 -8.02 -11.68 27.34
C ASP A 60 -8.90 -12.87 26.90
N ASP A 61 -9.07 -13.91 27.73
CA ASP A 61 -9.79 -15.14 27.35
C ASP A 61 -11.32 -15.04 27.44
N LEU A 62 -11.86 -13.92 27.95
CA LEU A 62 -13.30 -13.68 28.11
C LEU A 62 -13.91 -12.75 27.04
N ARG A 63 -13.15 -12.36 26.00
CA ARG A 63 -13.71 -11.55 24.92
C ARG A 63 -14.67 -12.39 24.09
N SER A 64 -15.92 -11.93 23.98
CA SER A 64 -16.90 -12.54 23.08
C SER A 64 -16.33 -12.63 21.66
N PRO A 65 -16.61 -13.71 20.89
CA PRO A 65 -16.12 -13.85 19.52
C PRO A 65 -16.47 -12.65 18.64
N SER A 66 -17.63 -12.01 18.88
CA SER A 66 -18.05 -10.79 18.19
C SER A 66 -17.18 -9.58 18.53
N ALA A 67 -16.75 -9.42 19.78
CA ALA A 67 -15.82 -8.36 20.18
C ALA A 67 -14.43 -8.55 19.57
N GLN A 68 -13.95 -9.79 19.47
CA GLN A 68 -12.68 -10.10 18.81
C GLN A 68 -12.73 -9.77 17.31
N ILE A 69 -13.81 -10.14 16.62
CA ILE A 69 -14.02 -9.81 15.20
C ILE A 69 -14.11 -8.29 14.99
N ALA A 70 -14.81 -7.58 15.87
CA ALA A 70 -14.91 -6.12 15.79
C ALA A 70 -13.54 -5.45 15.96
N GLN A 71 -12.71 -5.93 16.89
CA GLN A 71 -11.35 -5.44 17.10
C GLN A 71 -10.42 -5.74 15.92
N GLN A 72 -10.49 -6.94 15.35
CA GLN A 72 -9.74 -7.26 14.14
C GLN A 72 -10.12 -6.34 12.98
N LYS A 73 -11.42 -6.05 12.80
CA LYS A 73 -11.89 -5.09 11.79
C LYS A 73 -11.40 -3.67 12.05
N LEU A 74 -11.35 -3.23 13.31
CA LEU A 74 -10.81 -1.92 13.67
C LEU A 74 -9.30 -1.84 13.41
N ASN A 75 -8.54 -2.86 13.81
CA ASN A 75 -7.10 -2.94 13.55
C ASN A 75 -6.81 -2.97 12.04
N ALA A 76 -7.60 -3.71 11.25
CA ALA A 76 -7.52 -3.72 9.79
C ALA A 76 -7.82 -2.34 9.17
N LYS A 77 -8.76 -1.57 9.76
CA LYS A 77 -9.03 -0.19 9.34
C LYS A 77 -7.90 0.76 9.69
N ILE A 78 -7.30 0.62 10.87
CA ILE A 78 -6.17 1.46 11.30
C ILE A 78 -4.95 1.19 10.43
N THR A 79 -4.62 -0.08 10.18
CA THR A 79 -3.49 -0.49 9.33
C THR A 79 -3.68 -0.06 7.88
N SER A 80 -4.88 -0.22 7.32
CA SER A 80 -5.17 0.26 5.96
C SER A 80 -5.10 1.79 5.84
N ASN A 81 -5.52 2.53 6.88
CA ASN A 81 -5.36 3.99 6.91
C ASN A 81 -3.89 4.42 7.04
N ALA A 82 -3.11 3.71 7.85
CA ALA A 82 -1.69 3.98 8.07
C ALA A 82 -0.85 3.81 6.79
N ILE A 83 -1.20 2.85 5.94
CA ILE A 83 -0.44 2.51 4.72
C ILE A 83 -0.80 3.45 3.53
N ASN A 84 -1.76 4.37 3.66
CA ASN A 84 -2.27 5.14 2.51
C ASN A 84 -1.34 6.23 1.95
N VAL A 85 -0.27 6.60 2.66
CA VAL A 85 0.60 7.73 2.28
C VAL A 85 2.01 7.23 2.03
N ILE A 86 2.57 7.56 0.87
CA ILE A 86 3.99 7.32 0.57
C ILE A 86 4.82 8.24 1.47
N PHE A 87 5.86 7.69 2.10
CA PHE A 87 6.69 8.48 2.99
C PHE A 87 7.34 9.68 2.30
N PRO A 88 7.36 10.86 2.95
CA PRO A 88 8.10 11.99 2.44
C PRO A 88 9.60 11.68 2.40
N GLY A 89 10.29 12.37 1.50
CA GLY A 89 11.71 12.17 1.23
C GLY A 89 12.01 10.81 0.61
N THR A 90 11.08 10.22 -0.14
CA THR A 90 11.34 8.99 -0.90
C THR A 90 12.02 9.33 -2.21
N PHE A 91 13.35 9.22 -2.21
CA PHE A 91 14.17 9.56 -3.36
C PHE A 91 14.33 8.36 -4.31
N ILE A 92 13.85 8.50 -5.54
CA ILE A 92 14.06 7.52 -6.61
C ILE A 92 15.05 8.09 -7.62
N ARG A 93 16.21 7.46 -7.68
CA ARG A 93 17.24 7.83 -8.63
C ARG A 93 16.74 7.64 -10.08
N PRO A 94 16.87 8.65 -10.95
CA PRO A 94 16.61 8.48 -12.38
C PRO A 94 17.61 7.48 -13.00
N PRO A 95 17.23 6.79 -14.08
CA PRO A 95 18.18 5.97 -14.83
C PRO A 95 19.34 6.84 -15.30
N TRP A 96 20.55 6.27 -15.33
CA TRP A 96 21.79 7.00 -15.65
C TRP A 96 21.75 7.82 -16.95
N PHE A 97 21.01 7.36 -17.97
CA PHE A 97 20.81 8.10 -19.22
C PHE A 97 19.95 9.37 -19.07
N ALA A 98 19.08 9.41 -18.05
CA ALA A 98 18.21 10.55 -17.73
C ALA A 98 18.82 11.45 -16.64
N TRP A 99 20.13 11.32 -16.38
CA TRP A 99 20.80 12.20 -15.43
C TRP A 99 20.95 13.62 -15.99
N PRO A 100 20.92 14.65 -15.12
CA PRO A 100 21.09 16.03 -15.55
C PRO A 100 22.42 16.23 -16.26
N VAL A 101 22.41 17.10 -17.27
CA VAL A 101 23.62 17.48 -18.01
C VAL A 101 24.46 18.40 -17.11
N GLY A 102 25.76 18.14 -17.02
CA GLY A 102 26.70 18.92 -16.21
C GLY A 102 27.18 18.21 -14.94
N LEU A 103 28.49 18.26 -14.70
CA LEU A 103 29.15 17.52 -13.61
C LEU A 103 28.66 17.95 -12.22
N LYS A 104 28.40 19.25 -12.03
CA LYS A 104 27.91 19.81 -10.77
C LYS A 104 26.56 19.20 -10.36
N TYR A 105 25.59 19.18 -11.26
CA TYR A 105 24.25 18.61 -11.01
C TYR A 105 24.31 17.10 -10.77
N LYS A 106 25.15 16.37 -11.53
CA LYS A 106 25.38 14.94 -11.28
C LYS A 106 25.95 14.68 -9.90
N PHE A 107 26.92 15.49 -9.47
CA PHE A 107 27.50 15.39 -8.13
C PHE A 107 26.49 15.70 -7.03
N LEU A 108 25.66 16.73 -7.21
CA LEU A 108 24.57 17.07 -6.27
C LEU A 108 23.57 15.92 -6.15
N LEU A 109 23.08 15.37 -7.28
CA LEU A 109 22.19 14.21 -7.32
C LEU A 109 22.79 13.02 -6.59
N PHE A 110 24.07 12.72 -6.86
CA PHE A 110 24.77 11.62 -6.22
C PHE A 110 24.92 11.83 -4.71
N LYS A 111 25.32 13.04 -4.28
CA LYS A 111 25.44 13.40 -2.86
C LYS A 111 24.10 13.26 -2.13
N THR A 112 23.01 13.76 -2.72
CA THR A 112 21.66 13.63 -2.18
C THR A 112 21.25 12.16 -2.07
N TRP A 113 21.47 11.38 -3.12
CA TRP A 113 21.20 9.94 -3.12
C TRP A 113 21.96 9.21 -2.00
N VAL A 114 23.27 9.46 -1.85
CA VAL A 114 24.09 8.87 -0.78
C VAL A 114 23.56 9.26 0.60
N ARG A 115 23.20 10.53 0.80
CA ARG A 115 22.64 11.01 2.08
C ARG A 115 21.34 10.29 2.42
N VAL A 116 20.40 10.20 1.48
CA VAL A 116 19.12 9.51 1.69
C VAL A 116 19.35 8.03 1.97
N LYS A 117 20.25 7.38 1.22
CA LYS A 117 20.60 5.97 1.43
C LYS A 117 21.24 5.71 2.79
N ALA A 118 22.10 6.62 3.25
CA ALA A 118 22.68 6.53 4.58
C ALA A 118 21.60 6.64 5.67
N GLN A 119 20.65 7.57 5.54
CA GLN A 119 19.52 7.70 6.48
C GLN A 119 18.62 6.46 6.49
N GLU A 120 18.29 5.90 5.32
CA GLU A 120 17.55 4.64 5.20
C GLU A 120 18.29 3.47 5.85
N ALA A 121 19.60 3.36 5.62
CA ALA A 121 20.41 2.31 6.22
C ALA A 121 20.49 2.45 7.75
N LEU A 122 20.63 3.67 8.27
CA LEU A 122 20.67 3.95 9.71
C LEU A 122 19.33 3.62 10.39
N THR A 123 18.21 4.02 9.80
CA THR A 123 16.87 3.70 10.33
C THR A 123 16.60 2.19 10.32
N LEU A 124 16.92 1.51 9.21
CA LEU A 124 16.81 0.05 9.10
C LEU A 124 17.69 -0.66 10.13
N PHE A 125 18.92 -0.17 10.33
CA PHE A 125 19.84 -0.71 11.32
C PHE A 125 19.31 -0.51 12.75
N ALA A 126 18.84 0.69 13.08
CA ALA A 126 18.27 0.99 14.39
C ALA A 126 17.06 0.11 14.71
N VAL A 127 16.16 -0.10 13.74
CA VAL A 127 14.99 -0.98 13.89
C VAL A 127 15.41 -2.45 14.03
N LYS A 128 16.38 -2.92 13.23
CA LYS A 128 16.91 -4.27 13.39
C LYS A 128 17.53 -4.47 14.77
N PHE A 129 18.28 -3.48 15.24
CA PHE A 129 18.91 -3.52 16.55
C PHE A 129 17.88 -3.52 17.68
N SER A 130 16.83 -2.70 17.60
CA SER A 130 15.75 -2.68 18.59
C SER A 130 14.89 -3.95 18.58
N SER A 131 14.83 -4.66 17.44
CA SER A 131 14.16 -5.96 17.32
C SER A 131 14.93 -7.14 17.91
N ARG A 132 16.13 -6.93 18.48
CA ARG A 132 16.91 -8.00 19.09
C ARG A 132 16.40 -8.28 20.51
N PRO A 133 16.03 -9.54 20.85
CA PRO A 133 15.64 -9.88 22.22
C PRO A 133 16.82 -9.87 23.19
N THR A 134 18.05 -10.04 22.68
CA THR A 134 19.31 -10.00 23.44
C THR A 134 20.42 -9.56 22.49
N PHE A 135 21.46 -8.90 22.99
CA PHE A 135 22.57 -8.38 22.18
C PHE A 135 23.21 -9.43 21.25
N TYR A 136 23.32 -10.69 21.72
CA TYR A 136 23.93 -11.80 20.99
C TYR A 136 22.95 -12.61 20.11
N LYS A 137 21.64 -12.31 20.15
CA LYS A 137 20.65 -13.05 19.35
C LYS A 137 20.38 -12.34 18.03
N SER A 138 20.02 -13.14 17.02
CA SER A 138 19.59 -12.61 15.72
C SER A 138 18.38 -11.68 15.87
N PRO A 139 18.27 -10.63 15.05
CA PRO A 139 17.10 -9.74 15.07
C PRO A 139 15.83 -10.50 14.74
N ALA A 140 14.74 -10.20 15.44
CA ALA A 140 13.43 -10.77 15.15
C ALA A 140 12.94 -10.32 13.76
N LEU A 141 13.22 -9.07 13.40
CA LEU A 141 12.89 -8.52 12.08
C LEU A 141 13.93 -8.92 11.03
N LYS A 142 13.60 -9.95 10.23
CA LYS A 142 14.38 -10.35 9.06
C LYS A 142 13.92 -9.56 7.84
N THR A 143 14.83 -8.87 7.16
CA THR A 143 14.55 -8.15 5.91
C THR A 143 15.33 -8.81 4.78
N SER A 144 14.66 -9.30 3.76
CA SER A 144 15.30 -9.85 2.57
C SER A 144 14.82 -9.12 1.33
N ASN A 145 15.74 -8.47 0.62
CA ASN A 145 15.42 -7.73 -0.61
C ASN A 145 14.83 -8.65 -1.68
N SER A 146 15.30 -9.90 -1.79
CA SER A 146 14.77 -10.86 -2.76
C SER A 146 13.33 -11.25 -2.44
N ALA A 147 13.00 -11.45 -1.17
CA ALA A 147 11.63 -11.73 -0.74
C ALA A 147 10.70 -10.54 -0.99
N LEU A 148 11.18 -9.30 -0.74
CA LEU A 148 10.43 -8.07 -1.03
C LEU A 148 10.17 -7.90 -2.52
N ILE A 149 11.19 -8.15 -3.36
CA ILE A 149 11.08 -8.13 -4.82
C ILE A 149 10.04 -9.14 -5.32
N LEU A 150 10.09 -10.37 -4.82
CA LEU A 150 9.14 -11.42 -5.22
C LEU A 150 7.71 -11.04 -4.84
N LYS A 151 7.51 -10.50 -3.63
CA LYS A 151 6.21 -9.99 -3.19
C LYS A 151 5.72 -8.83 -4.05
N ALA A 152 6.59 -7.87 -4.35
CA ALA A 152 6.24 -6.73 -5.21
C ALA A 152 5.78 -7.20 -6.60
N LYS A 153 6.48 -8.15 -7.22
CA LYS A 153 6.09 -8.75 -8.50
C LYS A 153 4.72 -9.44 -8.42
N ALA A 154 4.50 -10.25 -7.39
CA ALA A 154 3.24 -10.97 -7.22
C ALA A 154 2.05 -10.02 -7.03
N LEU A 155 2.20 -9.02 -6.15
CA LEU A 155 1.16 -8.00 -5.93
C LEU A 155 0.91 -7.18 -7.20
N HIS A 156 1.97 -6.75 -7.88
CA HIS A 156 1.86 -5.94 -9.09
C HIS A 156 1.11 -6.68 -10.21
N ARG A 157 1.46 -7.95 -10.42
CA ARG A 157 0.77 -8.83 -11.37
C ARG A 157 -0.71 -9.00 -10.99
N SER A 158 -0.99 -9.35 -9.73
CA SER A 158 -2.36 -9.55 -9.24
C SER A 158 -3.21 -8.29 -9.40
N MET A 159 -2.65 -7.11 -9.11
CA MET A 159 -3.32 -5.83 -9.31
C MET A 159 -3.68 -5.59 -10.78
N LEU A 160 -2.75 -5.83 -11.72
CA LEU A 160 -2.99 -5.59 -13.14
C LEU A 160 -3.96 -6.62 -13.76
N GLU A 161 -3.87 -7.88 -13.33
CA GLU A 161 -4.83 -8.93 -13.73
C GLU A 161 -6.23 -8.62 -13.20
N ALA A 162 -6.36 -8.27 -11.92
CA ALA A 162 -7.64 -7.88 -11.31
C ALA A 162 -8.21 -6.61 -11.95
N LEU A 163 -7.35 -5.64 -12.28
CA LEU A 163 -7.76 -4.47 -13.03
C LEU A 163 -8.31 -4.90 -14.38
N ALA A 164 -7.60 -5.70 -15.16
CA ALA A 164 -8.08 -6.15 -16.47
C ALA A 164 -9.42 -6.90 -16.38
N SER A 165 -9.54 -7.86 -15.45
CA SER A 165 -10.77 -8.64 -15.25
C SER A 165 -11.94 -7.83 -14.69
N GLY A 166 -11.67 -6.71 -14.02
CA GLY A 166 -12.68 -5.91 -13.33
C GLY A 166 -13.02 -6.42 -11.93
N ASP A 167 -12.15 -7.24 -11.32
CA ASP A 167 -12.31 -7.76 -9.97
C ASP A 167 -11.94 -6.69 -8.92
N LYS A 168 -12.96 -6.02 -8.40
CA LYS A 168 -12.82 -4.98 -7.37
C LYS A 168 -12.41 -5.52 -6.01
N ASP A 169 -12.75 -6.76 -5.70
CA ASP A 169 -12.48 -7.36 -4.40
C ASP A 169 -10.99 -7.67 -4.26
N THR A 170 -10.40 -8.22 -5.33
CA THR A 170 -8.95 -8.44 -5.37
C THR A 170 -8.18 -7.13 -5.31
N ILE A 171 -8.63 -6.08 -6.00
CA ILE A 171 -8.00 -4.74 -5.91
C ILE A 171 -8.04 -4.19 -4.48
N SER A 172 -9.16 -4.33 -3.77
CA SER A 172 -9.30 -3.86 -2.39
C SER A 172 -8.37 -4.58 -1.41
N LYS A 173 -8.03 -5.84 -1.69
CA LYS A 173 -7.11 -6.65 -0.89
C LYS A 173 -5.66 -6.32 -1.18
N VAL A 174 -5.30 -6.23 -2.46
CA VAL A 174 -3.92 -6.06 -2.93
C VAL A 174 -3.43 -4.62 -2.79
N CYS A 175 -4.31 -3.63 -2.95
CA CYS A 175 -3.96 -2.21 -2.92
C CYS A 175 -4.36 -1.54 -1.60
N ALA A 176 -3.63 -0.49 -1.23
CA ALA A 176 -4.07 0.44 -0.20
C ALA A 176 -5.30 1.22 -0.68
N SER A 177 -6.16 1.63 0.25
CA SER A 177 -7.47 2.25 -0.06
C SER A 177 -7.33 3.47 -0.98
N LYS A 178 -6.29 4.29 -0.79
CA LYS A 178 -6.03 5.48 -1.63
C LYS A 178 -5.83 5.13 -3.12
N LEU A 179 -5.20 3.99 -3.42
CA LEU A 179 -4.99 3.51 -4.79
C LEU A 179 -6.17 2.67 -5.29
N ALA A 180 -6.80 1.89 -4.41
CA ALA A 180 -7.90 1.01 -4.78
C ALA A 180 -9.12 1.79 -5.31
N LEU A 181 -9.48 2.91 -4.66
CA LEU A 181 -10.65 3.73 -5.03
C LEU A 181 -10.60 4.25 -6.49
N PRO A 182 -9.53 4.94 -6.95
CA PRO A 182 -9.47 5.40 -8.34
C PRO A 182 -9.41 4.23 -9.35
N LEU A 183 -8.80 3.09 -8.99
CA LEU A 183 -8.79 1.90 -9.84
C LEU A 183 -10.20 1.30 -9.99
N GLN A 184 -10.97 1.23 -8.91
CA GLN A 184 -12.36 0.78 -8.93
C GLN A 184 -13.25 1.74 -9.72
N ALA A 185 -13.09 3.05 -9.54
CA ALA A 185 -13.78 4.05 -10.36
C ALA A 185 -13.44 3.90 -11.85
N THR A 186 -12.19 3.55 -12.17
CA THR A 186 -11.77 3.27 -13.56
C THR A 186 -12.44 2.02 -14.11
N ILE A 187 -12.73 1.01 -13.28
CA ILE A 187 -13.51 -0.17 -13.67
C ILE A 187 -14.97 0.22 -13.93
N ASP A 188 -15.56 1.04 -13.06
CA ASP A 188 -16.95 1.49 -13.18
C ASP A 188 -17.20 2.34 -14.42
N ASN A 189 -16.23 3.18 -14.78
CA ASN A 189 -16.31 4.06 -15.94
C ASN A 189 -15.99 3.35 -17.27
N ARG A 190 -15.84 2.02 -17.30
CA ARG A 190 -15.54 1.31 -18.54
C ARG A 190 -16.71 1.39 -19.53
N PRO A 191 -16.42 1.59 -20.82
CA PRO A 191 -17.45 1.53 -21.84
C PRO A 191 -18.09 0.13 -21.87
N LYS A 192 -19.42 0.09 -21.77
CA LYS A 192 -20.20 -1.15 -21.83
C LYS A 192 -19.91 -1.89 -23.15
N GLY A 193 -19.81 -3.21 -23.07
CA GLY A 193 -19.53 -4.07 -24.22
C GLY A 193 -18.06 -4.09 -24.68
N LYS A 194 -17.15 -3.38 -24.00
CA LYS A 194 -15.70 -3.54 -24.19
C LYS A 194 -15.08 -4.16 -22.95
N LEU A 195 -14.38 -5.28 -23.14
CA LEU A 195 -13.58 -5.91 -22.10
C LEU A 195 -12.12 -5.53 -22.31
N MET A 196 -11.43 -5.19 -21.22
CA MET A 196 -9.99 -4.98 -21.22
C MET A 196 -9.30 -6.28 -20.83
N ALA A 197 -8.16 -6.57 -21.42
CA ALA A 197 -7.31 -7.67 -21.03
C ALA A 197 -5.86 -7.22 -20.95
N TRP A 198 -5.14 -7.84 -20.01
CA TRP A 198 -3.75 -7.58 -19.74
C TRP A 198 -3.02 -8.91 -19.65
N GLU A 199 -1.81 -8.93 -20.19
CA GLU A 199 -0.93 -10.07 -20.19
C GLU A 199 0.50 -9.61 -19.91
N LEU A 200 1.16 -10.31 -19.00
CA LEU A 200 2.60 -10.19 -18.80
C LEU A 200 3.30 -11.07 -19.82
N VAL A 201 4.00 -10.48 -20.78
CA VAL A 201 4.75 -11.23 -21.80
C VAL A 201 6.02 -11.79 -21.17
N GLU A 202 6.84 -10.89 -20.60
CA GLU A 202 8.10 -11.25 -19.95
C GLU A 202 8.58 -10.16 -19.01
N TYR A 203 9.50 -10.51 -18.12
CA TYR A 203 10.30 -9.51 -17.38
C TYR A 203 11.52 -9.15 -18.20
N THR A 204 11.75 -7.85 -18.42
CA THR A 204 12.85 -7.34 -19.22
C THR A 204 14.01 -6.89 -18.34
N LYS A 205 15.21 -6.73 -18.92
CA LYS A 205 16.40 -6.16 -18.25
C LYS A 205 16.77 -6.88 -16.94
N THR A 206 16.73 -8.21 -16.95
CA THR A 206 16.94 -9.09 -15.78
C THR A 206 18.26 -8.88 -15.04
N TRP A 207 19.28 -8.33 -15.72
CA TRP A 207 20.57 -7.99 -15.13
C TRP A 207 20.52 -6.81 -14.14
N VAL A 208 19.56 -5.90 -14.30
CA VAL A 208 19.44 -4.67 -13.48
C VAL A 208 18.13 -4.63 -12.71
N TYR A 209 17.08 -5.24 -13.26
CA TYR A 209 15.74 -5.27 -12.69
C TYR A 209 15.29 -6.72 -12.46
N PRO A 210 14.41 -6.96 -11.47
CA PRO A 210 13.88 -6.02 -10.48
C PRO A 210 14.92 -5.59 -9.44
N THR A 211 14.78 -4.38 -8.89
CA THR A 211 15.69 -3.87 -7.84
C THR A 211 14.96 -3.04 -6.79
N VAL A 212 15.44 -3.05 -5.55
CA VAL A 212 14.91 -2.23 -4.46
C VAL A 212 15.55 -0.85 -4.54
N LEU A 213 14.72 0.17 -4.79
CA LEU A 213 15.16 1.56 -4.96
C LEU A 213 15.17 2.35 -3.67
N SER A 214 14.25 2.09 -2.74
CA SER A 214 14.14 2.75 -1.43
C SER A 214 13.53 1.78 -0.42
N HIS A 215 14.04 1.80 0.81
CA HIS A 215 13.54 1.00 1.92
C HIS A 215 13.47 1.88 3.16
N LYS A 216 12.24 2.26 3.53
CA LYS A 216 11.96 3.16 4.64
C LYS A 216 11.14 2.45 5.71
N ILE A 217 11.47 2.74 6.96
CA ILE A 217 10.74 2.28 8.12
C ILE A 217 10.55 3.48 9.05
N SER A 218 9.32 3.76 9.45
CA SER A 218 9.00 4.85 10.36
C SER A 218 7.90 4.43 11.35
N PRO A 219 8.04 4.74 12.65
CA PRO A 219 6.91 4.63 13.57
C PRO A 219 5.83 5.66 13.18
N MET A 220 4.57 5.29 13.32
CA MET A 220 3.43 6.17 13.00
C MET A 220 3.29 7.31 14.02
N GLU A 221 3.65 7.05 15.28
CA GLU A 221 3.65 8.04 16.36
C GLU A 221 4.96 7.95 17.15
N LYS A 222 5.31 9.01 17.88
CA LYS A 222 6.50 9.03 18.75
C LYS A 222 6.39 8.11 19.98
N ARG A 223 5.25 7.45 20.17
CA ARG A 223 5.02 6.51 21.29
C ARG A 223 5.78 5.20 21.04
N LYS A 224 6.33 4.63 22.11
CA LYS A 224 7.14 3.39 22.04
C LYS A 224 6.38 2.18 21.49
N ASP A 225 5.08 2.13 21.74
CA ASP A 225 4.20 1.02 21.31
C ASP A 225 3.44 1.33 20.02
N ALA A 226 3.80 2.41 19.32
CA ALA A 226 3.14 2.80 18.08
C ALA A 226 3.43 1.78 16.96
N PRO A 227 2.44 1.46 16.10
CA PRO A 227 2.67 0.63 14.93
C PRO A 227 3.75 1.26 14.05
N ILE A 228 4.62 0.41 13.51
CA ILE A 228 5.71 0.81 12.64
C ILE A 228 5.28 0.54 11.20
N ILE A 229 5.40 1.52 10.31
CA ILE A 229 5.10 1.33 8.89
C ILE A 229 6.42 1.06 8.17
N GLU A 230 6.45 -0.02 7.38
CA GLU A 230 7.55 -0.36 6.47
C GLU A 230 7.08 -0.12 5.04
N GLN A 231 7.86 0.65 4.27
CA GLN A 231 7.61 0.92 2.85
C GLN A 231 8.85 0.62 2.02
N VAL A 232 8.62 0.00 0.87
CA VAL A 232 9.67 -0.42 -0.05
C VAL A 232 9.26 -0.03 -1.46
N VAL A 233 10.16 0.66 -2.15
CA VAL A 233 10.02 0.97 -3.57
C VAL A 233 10.81 -0.05 -4.36
N VAL A 234 10.15 -0.74 -5.28
CA VAL A 234 10.76 -1.74 -6.16
C VAL A 234 10.56 -1.31 -7.60
N ALA A 235 11.65 -1.20 -8.36
CA ALA A 235 11.56 -1.03 -9.80
C ALA A 235 11.39 -2.38 -10.49
N ILE A 236 10.38 -2.48 -11.35
CA ILE A 236 10.06 -3.67 -12.13
C ILE A 236 10.10 -3.26 -13.61
N SER A 237 10.94 -3.94 -14.38
CA SER A 237 10.99 -3.82 -15.84
C SER A 237 10.25 -5.00 -16.45
N SER A 238 9.28 -4.74 -17.31
CA SER A 238 8.45 -5.79 -17.91
C SER A 238 7.95 -5.39 -19.29
N LYS A 239 7.81 -6.40 -20.16
CA LYS A 239 7.08 -6.29 -21.40
C LYS A 239 5.63 -6.69 -21.15
N GLN A 240 4.73 -5.73 -21.30
CA GLN A 240 3.31 -5.91 -21.04
C GLN A 240 2.53 -5.82 -22.34
N ARG A 241 1.50 -6.65 -22.48
CA ARG A 241 0.57 -6.60 -23.60
C ARG A 241 -0.81 -6.22 -23.10
N ARG A 242 -1.41 -5.21 -23.74
CA ARG A 242 -2.78 -4.76 -23.46
C ARG A 242 -3.60 -4.91 -24.73
N TYR A 243 -4.81 -5.45 -24.61
CA TYR A 243 -5.74 -5.57 -25.72
C TYR A 243 -7.20 -5.48 -25.25
N GLN A 244 -8.09 -5.22 -26.20
CA GLN A 244 -9.52 -5.03 -25.96
C GLN A 244 -10.33 -6.08 -26.70
N TYR A 245 -11.39 -6.57 -26.06
CA TYR A 245 -12.42 -7.36 -26.71
C TYR A 245 -13.69 -6.54 -26.85
N LYS A 246 -14.39 -6.71 -27.96
CA LYS A 246 -15.79 -6.28 -28.11
C LYS A 246 -16.68 -7.51 -27.90
N LEU A 247 -17.69 -7.36 -27.06
CA LEU A 247 -18.75 -8.35 -26.96
C LEU A 247 -19.68 -8.19 -28.17
N THR A 248 -19.80 -9.24 -28.96
CA THR A 248 -20.78 -9.30 -30.06
C THR A 248 -22.18 -9.59 -29.49
N GLU A 249 -23.23 -9.34 -30.27
CA GLU A 249 -24.63 -9.58 -29.85
C GLU A 249 -24.87 -11.04 -29.44
N ASN A 250 -24.11 -11.97 -30.02
CA ASN A 250 -24.13 -13.40 -29.70
C ASN A 250 -23.31 -13.79 -28.45
N GLY A 251 -22.78 -12.82 -27.69
CA GLY A 251 -21.95 -13.07 -26.50
C GLY A 251 -20.50 -13.48 -26.78
N GLU A 252 -20.13 -13.66 -28.04
CA GLU A 252 -18.75 -13.98 -28.43
C GLU A 252 -17.79 -12.81 -28.18
N ARG A 253 -16.54 -13.12 -27.79
CA ARG A 253 -15.49 -12.13 -27.55
C ARG A 253 -14.66 -11.94 -28.82
N LYS A 254 -14.89 -10.86 -29.56
CA LYS A 254 -14.08 -10.54 -30.74
C LYS A 254 -12.91 -9.63 -30.33
N LYS A 255 -11.68 -10.11 -30.48
CA LYS A 255 -10.46 -9.31 -30.22
C LYS A 255 -10.41 -8.13 -31.19
N LEU A 256 -10.25 -6.92 -30.67
CA LEU A 256 -10.13 -5.70 -31.48
C LEU A 256 -8.68 -5.55 -31.96
N ARG A 257 -8.46 -5.73 -33.27
CA ARG A 257 -7.12 -5.65 -33.90
C ARG A 257 -6.41 -4.31 -33.72
N ARG A 258 -7.17 -3.22 -33.53
CA ARG A 258 -6.63 -1.84 -33.43
C ARG A 258 -6.17 -1.45 -32.00
N GLY A 259 -6.24 -2.37 -31.04
CA GLY A 259 -6.00 -2.07 -29.62
C GLY A 259 -4.93 -2.91 -28.96
N GLU A 260 -4.17 -3.71 -29.71
CA GLU A 260 -3.07 -4.51 -29.20
C GLU A 260 -1.79 -3.69 -29.18
N ALA A 261 -1.31 -3.38 -27.97
CA ALA A 261 -0.05 -2.69 -27.78
C ALA A 261 0.83 -3.51 -26.83
N GLU A 262 1.97 -3.96 -27.34
CA GLU A 262 3.09 -4.41 -26.51
C GLU A 262 3.93 -3.20 -26.13
N MET A 263 4.21 -3.07 -24.83
CA MET A 263 4.98 -1.96 -24.29
C MET A 263 6.05 -2.52 -23.35
N ASP A 264 7.29 -2.09 -23.53
CA ASP A 264 8.33 -2.25 -22.51
C ASP A 264 8.21 -1.11 -21.50
N VAL A 265 7.94 -1.45 -20.24
CA VAL A 265 7.63 -0.46 -19.18
C VAL A 265 8.52 -0.74 -17.97
N ILE A 266 9.06 0.33 -17.40
CA ILE A 266 9.73 0.32 -16.09
C ILE A 266 8.83 1.06 -15.10
N GLU A 267 8.32 0.34 -14.11
CA GLU A 267 7.40 0.86 -13.10
C GLU A 267 8.05 0.78 -11.72
N ASN A 268 8.08 1.90 -10.99
CA ASN A 268 8.52 1.90 -9.59
C ASN A 268 7.30 1.70 -8.71
N VAL A 269 7.11 0.49 -8.23
CA VAL A 269 5.97 0.08 -7.41
C VAL A 269 6.32 0.27 -5.94
N VAL A 270 5.46 0.97 -5.21
CA VAL A 270 5.59 1.15 -3.76
C VAL A 270 4.71 0.15 -3.05
N ILE A 271 5.32 -0.72 -2.27
CA ILE A 271 4.62 -1.65 -1.39
C ILE A 271 4.85 -1.25 0.07
N GLY A 272 3.89 -1.52 0.93
CA GLY A 272 4.05 -1.32 2.36
C GLY A 272 3.24 -2.27 3.21
N CYS A 273 3.65 -2.38 4.47
CA CYS A 273 2.95 -3.14 5.50
C CYS A 273 3.13 -2.43 6.86
N VAL A 274 2.30 -2.82 7.82
CA VAL A 274 2.51 -2.45 9.23
C VAL A 274 3.28 -3.56 9.93
N ILE A 275 4.12 -3.18 10.88
CA ILE A 275 4.85 -4.04 11.80
C ILE A 275 4.33 -3.75 13.20
N ASP A 276 3.95 -4.79 13.91
CA ASP A 276 3.64 -4.70 15.34
C ASP A 276 4.96 -4.61 16.14
N PRO A 277 5.20 -3.52 16.90
CA PRO A 277 6.44 -3.33 17.66
C PRO A 277 6.64 -4.36 18.78
N LYS A 278 5.59 -5.05 19.22
CA LYS A 278 5.69 -6.05 20.31
C LYS A 278 6.14 -7.41 19.79
N THR A 279 5.55 -7.86 18.69
CA THR A 279 5.82 -9.18 18.11
C THR A 279 6.85 -9.16 16.99
N TRP A 280 7.16 -7.98 16.44
CA TRP A 280 7.96 -7.78 15.24
C TRP A 280 7.43 -8.53 14.00
N GLN A 281 6.14 -8.89 14.02
CA GLN A 281 5.47 -9.51 12.89
C GLN A 281 4.98 -8.46 11.91
N ARG A 282 5.04 -8.81 10.62
CA ARG A 282 4.53 -7.98 9.53
C ARG A 282 3.11 -8.39 9.21
N ASP A 283 2.28 -7.39 9.00
CA ASP A 283 0.98 -7.55 8.36
C ASP A 283 1.13 -7.86 6.87
N GLU A 284 -0.01 -8.04 6.22
CA GLU A 284 -0.09 -8.25 4.77
C GLU A 284 0.47 -7.06 4.00
N TRP A 285 1.25 -7.36 2.95
CA TRP A 285 1.82 -6.34 2.08
C TRP A 285 0.79 -5.87 1.07
N ARG A 286 0.72 -4.55 0.86
CA ARG A 286 -0.18 -3.93 -0.11
C ARG A 286 0.55 -2.93 -0.98
N ILE A 287 0.05 -2.72 -2.19
CA ILE A 287 0.53 -1.68 -3.10
C ILE A 287 -0.04 -0.34 -2.65
N ILE A 288 0.84 0.60 -2.30
CA ILE A 288 0.47 1.96 -1.91
C ILE A 288 0.25 2.82 -3.16
N GLY A 289 1.11 2.65 -4.15
CA GLY A 289 1.11 3.47 -5.35
C GLY A 289 2.28 3.15 -6.27
N THR A 290 2.44 3.98 -7.29
CA THR A 290 3.61 4.00 -8.16
C THR A 290 4.28 5.36 -8.07
N LEU A 291 5.58 5.40 -8.30
CA LEU A 291 6.37 6.63 -8.26
C LEU A 291 7.16 6.84 -9.55
N LYS A 292 7.34 8.10 -9.92
CA LYS A 292 8.26 8.50 -10.97
C LYS A 292 9.67 8.63 -10.40
N SER A 293 10.66 8.72 -11.28
CA SER A 293 11.99 9.15 -10.86
C SER A 293 11.92 10.55 -10.28
N THR A 294 12.71 10.80 -9.25
CA THR A 294 12.76 12.07 -8.55
C THR A 294 13.68 13.03 -9.31
N ASP A 295 13.17 14.23 -9.57
CA ASP A 295 13.94 15.34 -10.09
C ASP A 295 14.58 16.14 -8.94
N LEU A 296 15.74 16.76 -9.19
CA LEU A 296 16.47 17.50 -8.16
C LEU A 296 15.68 18.70 -7.63
N GLU A 297 15.01 19.42 -8.52
CA GLU A 297 14.24 20.61 -8.16
C GLU A 297 13.04 20.22 -7.28
N GLU A 298 12.29 19.19 -7.69
CA GLU A 298 11.19 18.63 -6.90
C GLU A 298 11.66 18.18 -5.51
N TRP A 299 12.85 17.58 -5.43
CA TRP A 299 13.43 17.13 -4.16
C TRP A 299 13.76 18.30 -3.23
N GLU A 300 14.36 19.38 -3.75
CA GLU A 300 14.72 20.55 -2.95
C GLU A 300 13.48 21.27 -2.41
N GLU A 301 12.41 21.34 -3.20
CA GLU A 301 11.11 21.85 -2.77
C GLU A 301 10.50 20.97 -1.67
N GLU A 302 10.51 19.65 -1.84
CA GLU A 302 10.00 18.70 -0.83
C GLU A 302 10.79 18.82 0.49
N GLU A 303 12.12 18.91 0.43
CA GLU A 303 12.96 19.11 1.62
C GLU A 303 12.63 20.43 2.32
N ARG A 304 12.38 21.50 1.56
CA ARG A 304 12.02 22.81 2.11
C ARG A 304 10.68 22.74 2.84
N LEU A 305 9.67 22.14 2.22
CA LEU A 305 8.35 21.97 2.81
C LEU A 305 8.40 21.11 4.08
N THR A 306 9.17 20.01 4.03
CA THR A 306 9.33 19.12 5.19
C THR A 306 9.94 19.85 6.38
N LYS A 307 11.00 20.64 6.16
CA LYS A 307 11.62 21.46 7.21
C LYS A 307 10.63 22.47 7.79
N ILE A 308 9.81 23.11 6.97
CA ILE A 308 8.78 24.07 7.45
C ILE A 308 7.76 23.37 8.36
N VAL A 309 7.29 22.18 7.97
CA VAL A 309 6.33 21.41 8.78
C VAL A 309 6.96 20.99 10.11
N GLU A 310 8.18 20.45 10.09
CA GLU A 310 8.90 20.06 11.29
C GLU A 310 9.09 21.24 12.26
N HIS A 311 9.51 22.41 11.75
CA HIS A 311 9.67 23.61 12.56
C HIS A 311 8.31 24.12 13.10
N GLY A 312 7.26 24.07 12.28
CA GLY A 312 5.91 24.46 12.69
C GLY A 312 5.33 23.56 13.80
N GLU A 313 5.66 22.27 13.81
CA GLU A 313 5.28 21.37 14.90
C GLU A 313 6.07 21.64 16.19
N THR A 314 7.36 21.97 16.09
CA THR A 314 8.18 22.27 17.27
C THR A 314 7.75 23.53 18.01
N MET A 315 7.15 24.51 17.33
CA MET A 315 6.64 25.73 17.96
C MET A 315 5.27 25.56 18.64
N LYS A 316 4.55 24.47 18.32
CA LYS A 316 3.21 24.18 18.87
C LYS A 316 3.24 23.23 20.07
N SER A 317 4.37 22.57 20.31
CA SER A 317 4.59 21.65 21.44
C SER A 317 5.26 22.35 22.61
#